data_AF-B3SZW3-F1
#
_entry.id   AF-B3SZW3-F1
#
_cell.length_a   1.000
_cell.length_b   1.000
_cell.length_c   1.000
_cell.angle_alpha   90.00
_cell.angle_beta   90.00
_cell.angle_gamma   90.00
#
_symmetry.space_group_name_H-M   'P 1'
#
loop_
_entity.id
_entity.type
_entity.pdbx_description
1 polymer ?
#
loop_
_entity_poly.entity_id
_entity_poly.type
_entity_poly.pdbx_seq_one_letter_code
_entity_poly.pdbx_strand_id
1 'polypeptide(L)'
;MSLAAWGLSDNYTDPSTISDYLKIGNKESYDIRIVGSFTDPRSGVQGWEAWKDTVNEHGADVRVPERVGLKDKAMLSRKGYPDKEIKFFWALAVYNRSIDRIQCWQINQVTIRRQLETLLKHRAWGVPNRYDINVSREGEGFDTEYTLNALPADDGGGLRTCPIAEQALEKSTIDLRQLFADGDIMTPLEEKASDGDSGKPSRVKRDDLMPVELVRNQIEAAQNFEQLDEALMLKDSYVKRGDISKAEQMTLKSIEAKVKERLADEEVA
;
A
#
# COMPACT_ATOMS: atom_id res chain seq x y z
N MET A 1 -50.98 3.99 -6.70
CA MET A 1 -50.60 3.75 -5.28
C MET A 1 -49.39 4.61 -5.01
N SER A 2 -49.41 5.44 -3.97
CA SER A 2 -48.27 6.31 -3.60
C SER A 2 -47.34 5.61 -2.61
N LEU A 3 -46.06 6.01 -2.57
CA LEU A 3 -45.06 5.55 -1.60
C LEU A 3 -45.54 5.75 -0.15
N ALA A 4 -46.28 6.83 0.11
CA ALA A 4 -46.94 7.10 1.38
C ALA A 4 -47.96 6.02 1.82
N ALA A 5 -48.59 5.30 0.87
CA ALA A 5 -49.52 4.22 1.20
C ALA A 5 -48.82 2.99 1.81
N TRP A 6 -47.49 2.92 1.73
CA TRP A 6 -46.63 1.88 2.29
C TRP A 6 -45.78 2.37 3.47
N GLY A 7 -46.04 3.58 3.97
CA GLY A 7 -45.31 4.14 5.12
C GLY A 7 -43.89 4.62 4.81
N LEU A 8 -43.52 4.73 3.53
CA LEU A 8 -42.27 5.34 3.10
C LEU A 8 -42.48 6.84 2.91
N SER A 9 -41.47 7.64 3.28
CA SER A 9 -41.50 9.08 3.01
C SER A 9 -41.46 9.33 1.51
N ASP A 10 -42.02 10.45 1.06
CA ASP A 10 -41.99 10.86 -0.35
C ASP A 10 -40.55 11.07 -0.88
N ASN A 11 -39.57 11.10 0.03
CA ASN A 11 -38.14 11.21 -0.23
C ASN A 11 -37.37 9.93 0.17
N TYR A 12 -38.03 8.77 0.22
CA TYR A 12 -37.34 7.51 0.47
C TYR A 12 -36.31 7.24 -0.64
N THR A 13 -35.05 7.18 -0.25
CA THR A 13 -33.94 6.73 -1.09
C THR A 13 -33.52 5.37 -0.56
N ASP A 14 -33.41 4.37 -1.43
CA ASP A 14 -32.85 3.08 -1.04
C ASP A 14 -31.46 3.31 -0.40
N PRO A 15 -31.12 2.62 0.70
CA PRO A 15 -29.80 2.73 1.30
C PRO A 15 -28.77 2.31 0.27
N SER A 16 -28.00 3.27 -0.25
CA SER A 16 -26.90 2.96 -1.17
C SER A 16 -25.84 2.22 -0.37
N THR A 17 -25.47 1.03 -0.85
CA THR A 17 -24.35 0.29 -0.25
C THR A 17 -23.09 1.12 -0.47
N ILE A 18 -22.50 1.62 0.62
CA ILE A 18 -21.23 2.34 0.58
C ILE A 18 -20.17 1.37 0.04
N SER A 19 -19.70 1.64 -1.18
CA SER A 19 -18.71 0.83 -1.88
C SER A 19 -17.40 0.74 -1.10
N ASP A 20 -16.75 -0.43 -1.09
CA ASP A 20 -15.38 -0.58 -0.54
C ASP A 20 -14.31 0.03 -1.46
N TYR A 21 -14.69 0.34 -2.71
CA TYR A 21 -13.85 1.05 -3.66
C TYR A 21 -14.22 2.53 -3.70
N LEU A 22 -13.20 3.40 -3.62
CA LEU A 22 -13.36 4.82 -3.92
C LEU A 22 -13.49 5.00 -5.43
N LYS A 23 -14.64 5.50 -5.86
CA LYS A 23 -14.91 5.88 -7.26
C LYS A 23 -15.10 7.39 -7.31
N ILE A 24 -14.25 8.08 -8.06
CA ILE A 24 -14.37 9.52 -8.26
C ILE A 24 -15.40 9.77 -9.36
N GLY A 25 -16.60 10.18 -8.96
CA GLY A 25 -17.68 10.53 -9.87
C GLY A 25 -17.41 11.84 -10.62
N ASN A 26 -18.26 12.11 -11.62
CA ASN A 26 -18.16 13.31 -12.42
C ASN A 26 -18.62 14.53 -11.61
N LYS A 27 -17.82 15.61 -11.60
CA LYS A 27 -18.06 16.85 -10.83
C LYS A 27 -18.12 16.61 -9.32
N GLU A 28 -17.49 15.54 -8.85
CA GLU A 28 -17.36 15.24 -7.44
C GLU A 28 -15.91 15.50 -6.99
N SER A 29 -15.78 15.87 -5.72
CA SER A 29 -14.50 15.97 -5.04
C SER A 29 -14.54 15.19 -3.74
N TYR A 30 -13.41 14.60 -3.39
CA TYR A 30 -13.25 13.75 -2.22
C TYR A 30 -12.00 14.15 -1.46
N ASP A 31 -12.15 14.36 -0.16
CA ASP A 31 -11.02 14.54 0.75
C ASP A 31 -10.57 13.18 1.25
N ILE A 32 -9.36 12.79 0.88
CA ILE A 32 -8.82 11.48 1.17
C ILE A 32 -7.46 11.59 1.82
N ARG A 33 -7.14 10.62 2.67
CA ARG A 33 -5.77 10.37 3.12
C ARG A 33 -5.28 9.06 2.57
N ILE A 34 -4.11 9.07 1.93
CA ILE A 34 -3.46 7.82 1.52
C ILE A 34 -2.86 7.20 2.78
N VAL A 35 -3.35 6.04 3.18
CA VAL A 35 -2.82 5.31 4.35
C VAL A 35 -2.05 4.06 3.94
N GLY A 36 -2.30 3.56 2.72
CA GLY A 36 -1.60 2.42 2.16
C GLY A 36 -0.18 2.75 1.69
N SER A 37 0.67 1.72 1.68
CA SER A 37 2.05 1.79 1.20
C SER A 37 2.34 0.66 0.23
N PHE A 38 3.10 0.91 -0.84
CA PHE A 38 3.56 -0.16 -1.73
C PHE A 38 4.61 -1.09 -1.09
N THR A 39 5.15 -0.72 0.08
CA THR A 39 6.01 -1.61 0.87
C THR A 39 5.20 -2.66 1.63
N ASP A 40 3.91 -2.41 1.87
CA ASP A 40 2.99 -3.35 2.48
C ASP A 40 1.93 -3.78 1.46
N PRO A 41 2.03 -5.00 0.89
CA PRO A 41 1.13 -5.46 -0.16
C PRO A 41 -0.33 -5.58 0.31
N ARG A 42 -0.61 -5.61 1.63
CA ARG A 42 -1.98 -5.60 2.14
C ARG A 42 -2.67 -4.26 1.91
N SER A 43 -1.92 -3.16 1.94
CA SER A 43 -2.46 -1.81 1.86
C SER A 43 -2.06 -1.05 0.59
N GLY A 44 -1.09 -1.55 -0.19
CA GLY A 44 -0.72 -0.97 -1.48
C GLY A 44 -0.14 -1.98 -2.47
N VAL A 45 -0.69 -2.03 -3.69
CA VAL A 45 -0.19 -2.91 -4.76
C VAL A 45 -0.08 -2.19 -6.11
N GLN A 46 0.79 -2.71 -6.97
CA GLN A 46 0.94 -2.26 -8.35
C GLN A 46 0.85 -3.47 -9.28
N GLY A 47 0.21 -3.28 -10.43
CA GLY A 47 0.00 -4.37 -11.36
C GLY A 47 -0.52 -3.94 -12.71
N TRP A 48 -0.93 -4.94 -13.47
CA TRP A 48 -1.52 -4.78 -14.78
C TRP A 48 -2.93 -5.35 -14.76
N GLU A 49 -3.86 -4.66 -15.42
CA GLU A 49 -5.22 -5.14 -15.59
C GLU A 49 -5.60 -5.17 -17.06
N ALA A 50 -6.45 -6.12 -17.42
CA ALA A 50 -7.21 -6.12 -18.65
C ALA A 50 -8.67 -6.43 -18.31
N TRP A 51 -9.60 -6.09 -19.19
CA TRP A 51 -11.02 -6.29 -18.94
C TRP A 51 -11.57 -7.33 -19.91
N LYS A 52 -12.33 -8.30 -19.41
CA LYS A 52 -13.07 -9.27 -20.24
C LYS A 52 -14.57 -9.11 -20.04
N ASP A 53 -15.30 -9.32 -21.11
CA ASP A 53 -16.75 -9.47 -21.06
C ASP A 53 -17.07 -10.92 -20.68
N THR A 54 -17.97 -11.09 -19.71
CA THR A 54 -18.43 -12.39 -19.22
C THR A 54 -19.93 -12.34 -18.96
N VAL A 55 -20.55 -13.48 -18.74
CA VAL A 55 -21.98 -13.57 -18.39
C VAL A 55 -22.07 -13.99 -16.93
N ASN A 56 -22.75 -13.20 -16.12
CA ASN A 56 -22.94 -13.55 -14.71
C ASN A 56 -23.95 -14.70 -14.54
N GLU A 57 -24.11 -15.19 -13.31
CA GLU A 57 -25.05 -16.27 -12.97
C GLU A 57 -26.51 -15.96 -13.33
N HIS A 58 -26.84 -14.68 -13.48
CA HIS A 58 -28.17 -14.19 -13.86
C HIS A 58 -28.34 -13.98 -15.37
N GLY A 59 -27.36 -14.38 -16.19
CA GLY A 59 -27.42 -14.25 -17.65
C GLY A 59 -27.19 -12.84 -18.18
N ALA A 60 -26.72 -11.91 -17.34
CA ALA A 60 -26.40 -10.54 -17.75
C ALA A 60 -24.93 -10.43 -18.16
N ASP A 61 -24.67 -9.67 -19.22
CA ASP A 61 -23.32 -9.32 -19.65
C ASP A 61 -22.68 -8.40 -18.60
N VAL A 62 -21.57 -8.87 -18.02
CA VAL A 62 -20.78 -8.14 -17.03
C VAL A 62 -19.35 -8.07 -17.51
N ARG A 63 -18.74 -6.90 -17.32
CA ARG A 63 -17.32 -6.71 -17.61
C ARG A 63 -16.52 -6.86 -16.33
N VAL A 64 -15.65 -7.86 -16.29
CA VAL A 64 -14.81 -8.16 -15.13
C VAL A 64 -13.34 -7.85 -15.40
N PRO A 65 -12.65 -7.17 -14.47
CA PRO A 65 -11.23 -6.94 -14.57
C PRO A 65 -10.47 -8.22 -14.23
N GLU A 66 -9.43 -8.51 -15.00
CA GLU A 66 -8.47 -9.55 -14.71
C GLU A 66 -7.10 -8.90 -14.45
N ARG A 67 -6.50 -9.22 -13.30
CA ARG A 67 -5.33 -8.51 -12.80
C ARG A 67 -4.16 -9.43 -12.54
N VAL A 68 -2.96 -8.91 -12.74
CA VAL A 68 -1.70 -9.61 -12.49
C VAL A 68 -0.69 -8.68 -11.84
N GLY A 69 0.27 -9.25 -11.12
CA GLY A 69 1.34 -8.49 -10.47
C GLY A 69 2.25 -7.76 -11.47
N LEU A 70 3.04 -6.82 -10.96
CA LEU A 70 3.91 -5.94 -11.76
C LEU A 70 4.81 -6.69 -12.77
N LYS A 71 5.33 -7.87 -12.38
CA LYS A 71 6.25 -8.68 -13.20
C LYS A 71 5.54 -9.59 -14.19
N ASP A 72 4.22 -9.70 -14.09
CA ASP A 72 3.44 -10.75 -14.72
C ASP A 72 2.60 -10.24 -15.91
N LYS A 73 2.90 -9.03 -16.44
CA LYS A 73 2.22 -8.46 -17.63
C LYS A 73 2.08 -9.47 -18.77
N ALA A 74 3.13 -10.26 -19.01
CA ALA A 74 3.17 -11.27 -20.08
C ALA A 74 2.14 -12.40 -19.90
N MET A 75 1.56 -12.59 -18.70
CA MET A 75 0.46 -13.53 -18.48
C MET A 75 -0.82 -13.05 -19.16
N LEU A 76 -1.14 -11.76 -19.07
CA LEU A 76 -2.30 -11.19 -19.76
C LEU A 76 -2.12 -11.26 -21.28
N SER A 77 -0.93 -10.93 -21.79
CA SER A 77 -0.64 -11.09 -23.23
C SER A 77 -0.79 -12.55 -23.69
N ARG A 78 -0.34 -13.52 -22.90
CA ARG A 78 -0.50 -14.96 -23.17
C ARG A 78 -1.96 -15.42 -23.15
N LYS A 79 -2.82 -14.75 -22.40
CA LYS A 79 -4.27 -14.97 -22.38
C LYS A 79 -5.00 -14.30 -23.55
N GLY A 80 -4.27 -13.62 -24.45
CA GLY A 80 -4.81 -13.05 -25.69
C GLY A 80 -5.22 -11.58 -25.59
N TYR A 81 -4.97 -10.90 -24.47
CA TYR A 81 -5.26 -9.48 -24.35
C TYR A 81 -4.30 -8.64 -25.22
N PRO A 82 -4.80 -7.76 -26.10
CA PRO A 82 -3.98 -6.82 -26.85
C PRO A 82 -3.20 -5.89 -25.91
N ASP A 83 -1.94 -5.58 -26.23
CA ASP A 83 -1.09 -4.76 -25.35
C ASP A 83 -1.70 -3.38 -25.05
N LYS A 84 -2.42 -2.79 -26.01
CA LYS A 84 -3.14 -1.52 -25.88
C LYS A 84 -4.29 -1.54 -24.85
N GLU A 85 -4.80 -2.73 -24.54
CA GLU A 85 -5.91 -2.93 -23.59
C GLU A 85 -5.42 -3.29 -22.19
N ILE A 86 -4.14 -3.66 -22.06
CA ILE A 86 -3.49 -3.95 -20.78
C ILE A 86 -3.05 -2.62 -20.15
N LYS A 87 -3.68 -2.27 -19.03
CA LYS A 87 -3.44 -1.00 -18.33
C LYS A 87 -2.64 -1.23 -17.06
N PHE A 88 -1.64 -0.39 -16.85
CA PHE A 88 -0.95 -0.33 -15.57
C PHE A 88 -1.84 0.35 -14.52
N PHE A 89 -1.86 -0.18 -13.29
CA PHE A 89 -2.63 0.39 -12.19
C PHE A 89 -1.83 0.44 -10.88
N TRP A 90 -2.18 1.42 -10.05
CA TRP A 90 -1.88 1.43 -8.63
C TRP A 90 -3.16 1.17 -7.85
N ALA A 91 -3.10 0.44 -6.75
CA ALA A 91 -4.19 0.36 -5.79
C ALA A 91 -3.63 0.66 -4.41
N LEU A 92 -4.28 1.58 -3.69
CA LEU A 92 -3.86 2.03 -2.37
C LEU A 92 -5.07 2.09 -1.44
N ALA A 93 -4.86 1.68 -0.19
CA ALA A 93 -5.81 1.95 0.88
C ALA A 93 -5.84 3.45 1.15
N VAL A 94 -7.04 4.02 1.13
CA VAL A 94 -7.29 5.43 1.42
C VAL A 94 -8.35 5.54 2.49
N TYR A 95 -8.18 6.50 3.37
CA TYR A 95 -9.21 6.90 4.32
C TYR A 95 -10.03 8.04 3.70
N ASN A 96 -11.32 7.79 3.46
CA ASN A 96 -12.24 8.77 2.89
C ASN A 96 -12.90 9.58 4.01
N ARG A 97 -12.62 10.88 4.07
CA ARG A 97 -13.10 11.78 5.12
C ARG A 97 -14.62 11.94 5.12
N SER A 98 -15.25 11.88 3.94
CA SER A 98 -16.68 12.12 3.78
C SER A 98 -17.53 11.00 4.39
N ILE A 99 -17.00 9.78 4.47
CA ILE A 99 -17.71 8.59 4.97
C ILE A 99 -17.01 7.92 6.15
N ASP A 100 -15.91 8.49 6.66
CA ASP A 100 -15.12 8.00 7.80
C ASP A 100 -14.75 6.51 7.67
N ARG A 101 -14.26 6.10 6.49
CA ARG A 101 -13.99 4.68 6.18
C ARG A 101 -12.75 4.47 5.32
N ILE A 102 -12.09 3.34 5.52
CA ILE A 102 -11.07 2.83 4.61
C ILE A 102 -11.73 2.29 3.33
N GLN A 103 -11.20 2.71 2.19
CA GLN A 103 -11.57 2.23 0.86
C GLN A 103 -10.31 1.89 0.06
N CYS A 104 -10.47 1.04 -0.96
CA CYS A 104 -9.46 0.87 -2.00
C CYS A 104 -9.63 1.95 -3.07
N TRP A 105 -8.57 2.74 -3.31
CA TRP A 105 -8.51 3.61 -4.47
C TRP A 105 -7.63 3.00 -5.56
N GLN A 106 -8.26 2.58 -6.65
CA GLN A 106 -7.57 2.06 -7.83
C GLN A 106 -7.34 3.19 -8.86
N ILE A 107 -6.09 3.38 -9.27
CA ILE A 107 -5.63 4.48 -10.11
C ILE A 107 -5.01 3.93 -11.40
N ASN A 108 -5.75 4.06 -12.50
CA ASN A 108 -5.29 3.69 -13.84
C ASN A 108 -4.70 4.89 -14.60
N GLN A 109 -5.15 6.10 -14.25
CA GLN A 109 -4.87 7.34 -14.95
C GLN A 109 -3.44 7.79 -14.69
N VAL A 110 -2.65 7.92 -15.77
CA VAL A 110 -1.25 8.37 -15.71
C VAL A 110 -1.13 9.77 -15.10
N THR A 111 -2.11 10.65 -15.34
CA THR A 111 -2.14 12.02 -14.84
C THR A 111 -2.18 12.07 -13.31
N ILE A 112 -3.05 11.29 -12.68
CA ILE A 112 -3.16 11.17 -11.21
C ILE A 112 -1.84 10.63 -10.64
N ARG A 113 -1.29 9.56 -11.22
CA ARG A 113 -0.01 9.00 -10.76
C ARG A 113 1.14 10.00 -10.84
N ARG A 114 1.26 10.75 -11.93
CA ARG A 114 2.29 11.80 -12.09
C ARG A 114 2.14 12.92 -11.08
N GLN A 115 0.91 13.33 -10.78
CA GLN A 115 0.65 14.35 -9.75
C GLN A 115 1.05 13.83 -8.36
N LEU A 116 0.73 12.59 -8.00
CA LEU A 116 1.18 11.95 -6.76
C LEU A 116 2.71 11.83 -6.68
N GLU A 117 3.38 11.44 -7.76
CA GLU A 117 4.85 11.42 -7.83
C GLU A 117 5.46 12.81 -7.64
N THR A 118 4.81 13.84 -8.18
CA THR A 118 5.24 15.23 -8.03
C THR A 118 5.15 15.68 -6.58
N LEU A 119 4.04 15.35 -5.91
CA LEU A 119 3.84 15.62 -4.48
C LEU A 119 4.89 14.90 -3.62
N LEU A 120 5.18 13.63 -3.92
CA LEU A 120 6.22 12.84 -3.26
C LEU A 120 7.61 13.48 -3.35
N LYS A 121 7.95 14.06 -4.51
CA LYS A 121 9.24 14.72 -4.76
C LYS A 121 9.30 16.15 -4.22
N HIS A 122 8.16 16.74 -3.88
CA HIS A 122 8.09 18.13 -3.44
C HIS A 122 8.60 18.30 -2.01
N ARG A 123 9.61 19.15 -1.81
CA ARG A 123 10.28 19.37 -0.51
C ARG A 123 9.31 19.73 0.63
N ALA A 124 8.27 20.50 0.34
CA ALA A 124 7.32 20.95 1.36
C ALA A 124 6.30 19.88 1.78
N TRP A 125 5.98 18.94 0.89
CA TRP A 125 4.89 17.97 1.11
C TRP A 125 5.44 16.59 1.42
N GLY A 126 6.36 16.08 0.60
CA GLY A 126 6.94 14.75 0.78
C GLY A 126 5.88 13.66 0.74
N VAL A 127 5.95 12.70 1.67
CA VAL A 127 5.14 11.47 1.66
C VAL A 127 3.64 11.77 1.83
N PRO A 128 2.77 11.35 0.88
CA PRO A 128 1.32 11.58 0.89
C PRO A 128 0.52 11.05 2.08
N ASN A 129 1.11 10.25 2.96
CA ASN A 129 0.42 9.74 4.15
C ASN A 129 0.31 10.75 5.29
N ARG A 130 0.94 11.92 5.15
CA ARG A 130 1.01 12.95 6.20
C ARG A 130 0.04 14.11 6.00
N TYR A 131 -0.72 14.12 4.92
CA TYR A 131 -1.67 15.17 4.60
C TYR A 131 -2.88 14.60 3.88
N ASP A 132 -3.96 15.36 3.89
CA ASP A 132 -5.14 15.04 3.11
C ASP A 132 -4.97 15.59 1.70
N ILE A 133 -5.58 14.91 0.75
CA ILE A 133 -5.58 15.26 -0.65
C ILE A 133 -7.04 15.40 -1.06
N ASN A 134 -7.39 16.58 -1.57
CA ASN A 134 -8.63 16.72 -2.30
C ASN A 134 -8.39 16.19 -3.71
N VAL A 135 -9.14 15.16 -4.09
CA VAL A 135 -9.17 14.66 -5.47
C VAL A 135 -10.49 15.04 -6.10
N SER A 136 -10.43 15.73 -7.23
CA SER A 136 -11.61 16.10 -8.00
C SER A 136 -11.52 15.58 -9.44
N ARG A 137 -12.68 15.38 -10.04
CA ARG A 137 -12.81 15.03 -11.45
C ARG A 137 -13.79 15.98 -12.11
N GLU A 138 -13.35 16.61 -13.18
CA GLU A 138 -14.17 17.47 -14.01
C GLU A 138 -14.19 16.98 -15.46
N GLY A 139 -15.20 17.41 -16.22
CA GLY A 139 -15.35 17.06 -17.62
C GLY A 139 -15.90 15.67 -17.91
N GLU A 140 -16.14 15.38 -19.18
CA GLU A 140 -16.80 14.16 -19.65
C GLU A 140 -16.04 13.55 -20.82
N GLY A 141 -16.03 12.21 -20.90
CA GLY A 141 -15.39 11.49 -22.00
C GLY A 141 -13.89 11.80 -22.11
N PHE A 142 -13.48 12.30 -23.28
CA PHE A 142 -12.08 12.64 -23.58
C PHE A 142 -11.59 13.92 -22.90
N ASP A 143 -12.50 14.78 -22.47
CA ASP A 143 -12.19 16.04 -21.77
C ASP A 143 -12.22 15.87 -20.25
N THR A 144 -12.01 14.63 -19.75
CA THR A 144 -11.96 14.35 -18.31
C THR A 144 -10.63 14.82 -17.74
N GLU A 145 -10.68 15.77 -16.81
CA GLU A 145 -9.53 16.24 -16.04
C GLU A 145 -9.61 15.76 -14.60
N TYR A 146 -8.46 15.36 -14.04
CA TYR A 146 -8.33 14.99 -12.64
C TYR A 146 -7.36 15.95 -11.99
N THR A 147 -7.80 16.56 -10.88
CA THR A 147 -6.99 17.49 -10.10
C THR A 147 -6.74 16.90 -8.72
N LEU A 148 -5.47 16.95 -8.29
CA LEU A 148 -5.06 16.61 -6.93
C LEU A 148 -4.55 17.87 -6.25
N ASN A 149 -5.25 18.29 -5.21
CA ASN A 149 -4.83 19.41 -4.37
C ASN A 149 -4.42 18.87 -3.00
N ALA A 150 -3.13 18.99 -2.67
CA ALA A 150 -2.68 18.73 -1.31
C ALA A 150 -3.27 19.78 -0.39
N LEU A 151 -4.05 19.35 0.61
CA LEU A 151 -4.61 20.25 1.60
C LEU A 151 -3.52 20.57 2.63
N PRO A 152 -3.35 21.85 3.01
CA PRO A 152 -2.42 22.22 4.06
C PRO A 152 -2.70 21.42 5.31
N ALA A 153 -1.65 20.95 5.98
CA ALA A 153 -1.81 20.37 7.30
C ALA A 153 -2.48 21.43 8.18
N ASP A 154 -3.63 21.09 8.74
CA ASP A 154 -4.66 21.97 9.31
C ASP A 154 -4.18 22.82 10.52
N ASP A 155 -2.89 22.80 10.86
CA ASP A 155 -2.33 23.45 12.04
C ASP A 155 -1.09 24.33 11.80
N GLY A 156 -0.89 24.84 10.58
CA GLY A 156 0.08 25.93 10.37
C GLY A 156 1.55 25.51 10.47
N GLY A 157 1.88 24.33 9.92
CA GLY A 157 3.28 23.95 9.64
C GLY A 157 3.74 22.62 10.24
N GLY A 158 2.84 21.82 10.83
CA GLY A 158 3.16 20.48 11.31
C GLY A 158 2.56 19.40 10.42
N LEU A 159 3.38 18.51 9.85
CA LEU A 159 2.91 17.26 9.24
C LEU A 159 2.18 16.43 10.31
N ARG A 160 0.85 16.54 10.39
CA ARG A 160 0.06 15.73 11.33
C ARG A 160 -0.07 14.31 10.81
N THR A 161 0.45 13.36 11.58
CA THR A 161 -0.16 12.03 11.65
C THR A 161 -1.67 12.21 11.84
N CYS A 162 -2.49 11.40 11.18
CA CYS A 162 -3.92 11.38 11.45
C CYS A 162 -4.18 10.07 12.18
N PRO A 163 -4.18 10.09 13.53
CA PRO A 163 -4.38 8.89 14.31
C PRO A 163 -5.67 8.17 13.94
N ILE A 164 -6.70 8.92 13.51
CA ILE A 164 -7.98 8.34 13.07
C ILE A 164 -7.79 7.49 11.82
N ALA A 165 -7.00 7.94 10.84
CA ALA A 165 -6.79 7.23 9.59
C ALA A 165 -5.89 5.99 9.79
N GLU A 166 -4.88 6.11 10.65
CA GLU A 166 -4.02 4.99 11.06
C GLU A 166 -4.81 3.94 11.84
N GLN A 167 -5.60 4.35 12.84
CA GLN A 167 -6.49 3.45 13.59
C GLN A 167 -7.56 2.81 12.70
N ALA A 168 -8.08 3.55 11.71
CA ALA A 168 -9.03 3.02 10.76
C ALA A 168 -8.38 1.94 9.89
N LEU A 169 -7.13 2.10 9.49
CA LEU A 169 -6.38 1.07 8.78
C LEU A 169 -6.10 -0.15 9.66
N GLU A 170 -5.66 0.04 10.91
CA GLU A 170 -5.41 -1.06 11.87
C GLU A 170 -6.65 -1.90 12.16
N LYS A 171 -7.82 -1.26 12.24
CA LYS A 171 -9.11 -1.94 12.44
C LYS A 171 -9.67 -2.52 11.15
N SER A 172 -9.19 -2.06 10.01
CA SER A 172 -9.65 -2.53 8.71
C SER A 172 -9.09 -3.90 8.39
N THR A 173 -9.93 -4.75 7.82
CA THR A 173 -9.56 -6.06 7.29
C THR A 173 -9.13 -5.98 5.82
N ILE A 174 -8.79 -4.77 5.34
CA ILE A 174 -8.41 -4.55 3.95
C ILE A 174 -7.16 -5.34 3.57
N ASP A 175 -7.22 -6.00 2.42
CA ASP A 175 -6.10 -6.72 1.83
C ASP A 175 -6.13 -6.62 0.30
N LEU A 176 -5.33 -5.70 -0.23
CA LEU A 176 -5.26 -5.42 -1.66
C LEU A 176 -4.61 -6.54 -2.47
N ARG A 177 -3.99 -7.54 -1.85
CA ARG A 177 -3.51 -8.76 -2.54
C ARG A 177 -4.67 -9.53 -3.16
N GLN A 178 -5.88 -9.40 -2.59
CA GLN A 178 -7.11 -9.99 -3.11
C GLN A 178 -7.43 -9.54 -4.54
N LEU A 179 -6.94 -8.36 -4.96
CA LEU A 179 -7.12 -7.87 -6.33
C LEU A 179 -6.50 -8.81 -7.38
N PHE A 180 -5.49 -9.61 -7.02
CA PHE A 180 -4.86 -10.60 -7.90
C PHE A 180 -5.45 -12.00 -7.76
N ALA A 181 -6.20 -12.25 -6.68
CA ALA A 181 -6.86 -13.53 -6.40
C ALA A 181 -8.34 -13.51 -6.80
N ASP A 182 -8.81 -12.40 -7.38
CA ASP A 182 -10.23 -12.14 -7.68
C ASP A 182 -11.14 -12.29 -6.45
N GLY A 183 -10.62 -11.99 -5.26
CA GLY A 183 -11.31 -12.09 -3.98
C GLY A 183 -11.88 -10.76 -3.46
N ASP A 184 -12.53 -10.83 -2.30
CA ASP A 184 -13.02 -9.64 -1.60
C ASP A 184 -11.87 -8.92 -0.88
N ILE A 185 -11.66 -7.65 -1.24
CA ILE A 185 -10.60 -6.80 -0.68
C ILE A 185 -10.79 -6.48 0.81
N MET A 186 -11.96 -6.71 1.39
CA MET A 186 -12.19 -6.55 2.84
C MET A 186 -12.06 -7.88 3.60
N THR A 187 -11.68 -8.95 2.92
CA THR A 187 -11.40 -10.25 3.52
C THR A 187 -9.89 -10.52 3.40
N PRO A 188 -9.13 -10.64 4.51
CA PRO A 188 -7.70 -10.89 4.45
C PRO A 188 -7.40 -12.22 3.76
N LEU A 189 -6.41 -12.26 2.87
CA LEU A 189 -5.89 -13.53 2.39
C LEU A 189 -5.22 -14.24 3.55
N GLU A 190 -5.63 -15.48 3.79
CA GLU A 190 -4.94 -16.37 4.72
C GLU A 190 -3.46 -16.39 4.33
N GLU A 191 -2.60 -16.00 5.28
CA GLU A 191 -1.21 -16.34 5.16
C GLU A 191 -1.15 -17.85 5.19
N LYS A 192 -0.90 -18.48 4.05
CA LYS A 192 -0.44 -19.86 4.08
C LYS A 192 0.76 -19.86 5.01
N ALA A 193 0.59 -20.41 6.20
CA ALA A 193 1.71 -20.81 7.04
C ALA A 193 2.65 -21.54 6.09
N SER A 194 3.87 -21.05 5.97
CA SER A 194 4.86 -21.68 5.12
C SER A 194 5.10 -23.07 5.69
N ASP A 195 4.37 -24.07 5.20
CA ASP A 195 4.74 -25.45 5.32
C ASP A 195 6.15 -25.53 4.76
N GLY A 196 7.07 -26.00 5.60
CA GLY A 196 8.49 -26.06 5.29
C GLY A 196 8.70 -26.85 4.00
N ASP A 197 9.05 -26.15 2.93
CA ASP A 197 9.54 -26.77 1.71
C ASP A 197 11.03 -26.49 1.56
N SER A 198 11.78 -27.56 1.76
CA SER A 198 13.21 -27.69 1.57
C SER A 198 13.59 -27.47 0.10
N GLY A 199 14.16 -26.30 -0.27
CA GLY A 199 14.48 -26.10 -1.69
C GLY A 199 15.23 -24.83 -2.09
N LYS A 200 16.45 -24.65 -1.54
CA LYS A 200 17.50 -23.67 -1.95
C LYS A 200 17.27 -22.20 -1.56
N PRO A 201 18.29 -21.52 -0.98
CA PRO A 201 18.13 -20.15 -0.50
C PRO A 201 18.11 -19.16 -1.68
N SER A 202 16.95 -18.56 -1.95
CA SER A 202 16.85 -17.35 -2.76
C SER A 202 17.30 -16.16 -1.92
N ARG A 203 18.35 -15.48 -2.39
CA ARG A 203 18.97 -14.31 -1.76
C ARG A 203 17.94 -13.19 -1.52
N VAL A 204 17.53 -13.01 -0.26
CA VAL A 204 16.66 -11.91 0.20
C VAL A 204 17.37 -10.58 -0.11
N LYS A 205 16.64 -9.64 -0.72
CA LYS A 205 17.16 -8.30 -1.05
C LYS A 205 17.26 -7.47 0.24
N ARG A 206 18.31 -6.65 0.34
CA ARG A 206 18.70 -5.90 1.56
C ARG A 206 17.69 -4.85 2.03
N ASP A 207 16.66 -4.51 1.24
CA ASP A 207 15.79 -3.35 1.48
C ASP A 207 14.45 -3.67 2.15
N ASP A 208 14.10 -4.95 2.33
CA ASP A 208 12.83 -5.40 2.95
C ASP A 208 13.00 -5.93 4.39
N LEU A 209 14.22 -5.85 4.95
CA LEU A 209 14.51 -6.35 6.30
C LEU A 209 14.07 -5.35 7.36
N MET A 210 13.43 -5.84 8.42
CA MET A 210 13.14 -5.01 9.59
C MET A 210 14.44 -4.35 10.09
N PRO A 211 14.42 -3.11 10.61
CA PRO A 211 15.62 -2.41 11.05
C PRO A 211 16.54 -3.25 11.96
N VAL A 212 15.96 -4.04 12.87
CA VAL A 212 16.68 -4.97 13.73
C VAL A 212 17.36 -6.11 12.96
N GLU A 213 16.71 -6.65 11.93
CA GLU A 213 17.22 -7.76 11.12
C GLU A 213 18.31 -7.28 10.16
N LEU A 214 18.17 -6.06 9.62
CA LEU A 214 19.20 -5.43 8.80
C LEU A 214 20.49 -5.24 9.60
N VAL A 215 20.38 -4.67 10.81
CA VAL A 215 21.52 -4.47 11.70
C VAL A 215 22.11 -5.81 12.14
N ARG A 216 21.27 -6.79 12.50
CA ARG A 216 21.72 -8.14 12.84
C ARG A 216 22.56 -8.76 11.72
N ASN A 217 22.03 -8.73 10.49
CA ASN A 217 22.69 -9.34 9.34
C ASN A 217 24.02 -8.65 9.02
N GLN A 218 24.14 -7.34 9.23
CA GLN A 218 25.40 -6.62 9.04
C GLN A 218 26.42 -6.94 10.13
N ILE A 219 26.00 -7.05 11.39
CA ILE A 219 26.88 -7.47 12.50
C ILE A 219 27.39 -8.89 12.24
N GLU A 220 26.51 -9.83 11.89
CA GLU A 220 26.89 -11.23 11.65
C GLU A 220 27.81 -11.39 10.42
N ALA A 221 27.58 -10.58 9.38
CA ALA A 221 28.37 -10.60 8.15
C ALA A 221 29.71 -9.85 8.25
N ALA A 222 29.99 -9.14 9.35
CA ALA A 222 31.22 -8.37 9.50
C ALA A 222 32.45 -9.30 9.54
N GLN A 223 33.37 -9.09 8.61
CA GLN A 223 34.62 -9.84 8.47
C GLN A 223 35.82 -9.11 9.06
N ASN A 224 35.65 -7.87 9.49
CA ASN A 224 36.67 -7.06 10.15
C ASN A 224 36.02 -6.03 11.09
N PHE A 225 36.83 -5.37 11.92
CA PHE A 225 36.35 -4.37 12.87
C PHE A 225 35.74 -3.13 12.19
N GLU A 226 36.21 -2.75 11.01
CA GLU A 226 35.66 -1.61 10.26
C GLU A 226 34.20 -1.85 9.83
N GLN A 227 33.91 -3.02 9.27
CA GLN A 227 32.55 -3.44 8.91
C GLN A 227 31.64 -3.60 10.14
N LEU A 228 32.21 -4.03 11.27
CA LEU A 228 31.47 -4.11 12.52
C LEU A 228 31.10 -2.72 13.05
N ASP A 229 32.02 -1.76 13.00
CA ASP A 229 31.77 -0.37 13.41
C ASP A 229 30.71 0.31 12.51
N GLU A 230 30.73 0.07 11.20
CA GLU A 230 29.68 0.53 10.29
C GLU A 230 28.29 -0.01 10.69
N ALA A 231 28.20 -1.30 11.03
CA ALA A 231 26.96 -1.92 11.48
C ALA A 231 26.47 -1.34 12.83
N LEU A 232 27.40 -0.99 13.73
CA LEU A 232 27.09 -0.37 15.01
C LEU A 232 26.64 1.10 14.87
N MET A 233 27.22 1.85 13.93
CA MET A 233 26.77 3.20 13.59
C MET A 233 25.34 3.18 13.02
N LEU A 234 25.02 2.16 12.21
CA LEU A 234 23.67 1.94 11.72
C LEU A 234 22.70 1.57 12.85
N LYS A 235 23.11 0.69 13.78
CA LYS A 235 22.36 0.35 15.01
C LYS A 235 21.97 1.63 15.76
N ASP A 236 22.93 2.50 16.05
CA ASP A 236 22.72 3.72 16.82
C ASP A 236 21.77 4.71 16.13
N SER A 237 21.82 4.77 14.80
CA SER A 237 20.87 5.56 13.99
C SER A 237 19.43 5.07 14.16
N TYR A 238 19.21 3.75 14.16
CA TYR A 238 17.88 3.17 14.36
C TYR A 238 17.41 3.26 15.82
N VAL A 239 18.32 3.11 16.80
CA VAL A 239 17.99 3.32 18.22
C VAL A 239 17.55 4.76 18.48
N LYS A 240 18.25 5.76 17.92
CA LYS A 240 17.89 7.19 18.07
C LYS A 240 16.52 7.52 17.48
N ARG A 241 16.11 6.81 16.43
CA ARG A 241 14.79 6.96 15.79
C ARG A 241 13.66 6.24 16.52
N GLY A 242 13.99 5.36 17.47
CA GLY A 242 13.01 4.53 18.19
C GLY A 242 12.61 3.27 17.43
N ASP A 243 13.30 2.94 16.34
CA ASP A 243 13.00 1.81 15.45
C ASP A 243 13.46 0.44 16.03
N ILE A 244 14.24 0.45 17.11
CA ILE A 244 14.76 -0.75 17.80
C ILE A 244 14.47 -0.65 19.29
N SER A 245 13.68 -1.58 19.82
CA SER A 245 13.33 -1.69 21.23
C SER A 245 14.52 -2.06 22.12
N LYS A 246 14.38 -1.86 23.44
CA LYS A 246 15.42 -2.25 24.41
C LYS A 246 15.72 -3.76 24.39
N ALA A 247 14.72 -4.61 24.13
CA ALA A 247 14.89 -6.06 24.06
C ALA A 247 15.71 -6.48 22.83
N GLU A 248 15.47 -5.82 21.70
CA GLU A 248 16.22 -6.03 20.46
C GLU A 248 17.66 -5.52 20.58
N GLN A 249 17.88 -4.38 21.25
CA GLN A 249 19.22 -3.88 21.57
C GLN A 249 20.03 -4.88 22.41
N MET A 250 19.42 -5.54 23.40
CA MET A 250 20.09 -6.59 24.19
C MET A 250 20.47 -7.78 23.33
N THR A 251 19.60 -8.18 22.40
CA THR A 251 19.86 -9.28 21.47
C THR A 251 21.03 -8.96 20.55
N LEU A 252 21.03 -7.76 19.94
CA LEU A 252 22.12 -7.30 19.08
C LEU A 252 23.44 -7.18 19.84
N LYS A 253 23.42 -6.77 21.11
CA LYS A 253 24.62 -6.70 21.96
C LYS A 253 25.23 -8.09 22.23
N SER A 254 24.40 -9.12 22.37
CA SER A 254 24.89 -10.50 22.50
C SER A 254 25.53 -11.01 21.21
N ILE A 255 25.04 -10.59 20.05
CA ILE A 255 25.57 -10.98 18.74
C ILE A 255 26.88 -10.24 18.46
N GLU A 256 26.91 -8.93 18.76
CA GLU A 256 28.11 -8.09 18.69
C GLU A 256 29.27 -8.70 19.48
N ALA A 257 29.02 -9.16 20.72
CA ALA A 257 30.03 -9.79 21.56
C ALA A 257 30.64 -11.05 20.91
N LYS A 258 29.79 -11.91 20.33
CA LYS A 258 30.23 -13.14 19.64
C LYS A 258 31.05 -12.84 18.38
N VAL A 259 30.67 -11.82 17.63
CA VAL A 259 31.40 -11.42 16.42
C VAL A 259 32.74 -10.80 16.78
N LYS A 260 32.81 -9.99 17.84
CA LYS A 260 34.09 -9.45 18.35
C LYS A 260 35.05 -10.56 18.79
N GLU A 261 34.55 -11.58 19.46
CA GLU A 261 35.32 -12.76 19.87
C GLU A 261 35.88 -13.50 18.63
N ARG A 262 35.03 -13.78 17.64
CA ARG A 262 35.46 -14.39 16.36
C ARG A 262 36.56 -13.57 15.66
N LEU A 263 36.36 -12.26 15.53
CA LEU A 263 37.31 -11.39 14.83
C LEU A 263 38.64 -11.29 15.57
N ALA A 264 38.62 -11.31 16.91
CA ALA A 264 39.84 -11.34 17.72
C ALA A 264 40.62 -12.65 17.56
N ASP A 265 39.94 -13.79 17.46
CA ASP A 265 40.58 -15.09 17.23
C ASP A 265 41.20 -15.19 15.82
N GLU A 266 40.57 -14.58 14.81
CA GLU A 266 41.07 -14.53 13.44
C GLU A 266 42.27 -13.59 13.25
N GLU A 267 42.44 -12.58 14.12
CA GLU A 267 43.57 -11.64 14.07
C GLU A 267 44.85 -12.21 14.75
N VAL A 268 44.69 -13.26 15.57
CA VAL A 268 45.78 -13.93 16.31
C VAL A 268 46.30 -15.18 15.58
N ALA A 269 45.58 -15.69 14.58
CA ALA A 269 45.91 -16.87 13.78
C ALA A 269 46.78 -16.55 12.55
#